data_AF-A0A7J5BIR9-F1
#
_entry.id   AF-A0A7J5BIR9-F1
#
_cell.length_a   1.000
_cell.length_b   1.000
_cell.length_c   1.000
_cell.angle_alpha   90.00
_cell.angle_beta   90.00
_cell.angle_gamma   90.00
#
_symmetry.space_group_name_H-M   'P 1'
#
loop_
_entity.id
_entity.type
_entity.pdbx_description
1 polymer ?
#
loop_
_entity_poly.entity_id
_entity_poly.type
_entity_poly.pdbx_seq_one_letter_code
_entity_poly.pdbx_strand_id
1 'polypeptide(L)'
;MRGAPPAAEQIVEKLEAILWSEAAADLQLDRLPANGVIVRLPMFALRPPKMNVGRKALTRQLLHLRLQWRTPVVQVLAVGATFTAEWRTTSLGHGLTGSRTFTADGAIGERYYGRRQLARKVESLRHGGVRARAELLHLFEPFAREQLERANFSLSSEIADFHRRTTAESRQSHSENLLDDTTVEQMVTEMLYGTPERRSDVDRLIDKALAPEALDGCDLDRIFRYGVWSRARSTVQRAIGDPHIGPKIRKLVGKSANLTYAEVIERYRQLYPREHLSWERTVKALSAPLPQGQTFTWAAEVLERQPREAAA
;
A
#
# COMPACT_ATOMS: atom_id res chain seq x y z
N MET A 1 11.84 1.64 -17.55
CA MET A 1 10.77 2.58 -17.16
C MET A 1 10.33 2.21 -15.75
N ARG A 2 10.10 3.17 -14.85
CA ARG A 2 9.42 2.86 -13.57
C ARG A 2 7.94 2.73 -13.88
N GLY A 3 7.31 1.61 -13.58
CA GLY A 3 5.87 1.47 -13.69
C GLY A 3 5.20 2.51 -12.82
N ALA A 4 4.34 3.26 -13.48
CA ALA A 4 3.41 4.10 -12.78
C ALA A 4 2.41 3.18 -12.07
N PRO A 5 1.93 3.57 -10.86
CA PRO A 5 0.70 2.98 -10.36
C PRO A 5 -0.43 3.21 -11.39
N PRO A 6 -1.55 2.48 -11.26
CA PRO A 6 -2.73 2.73 -12.08
C PRO A 6 -3.10 4.22 -12.09
N ALA A 7 -3.69 4.68 -13.20
CA ALA A 7 -4.08 6.07 -13.34
C ALA A 7 -4.97 6.50 -12.17
N ALA A 8 -4.70 7.67 -11.59
CA ALA A 8 -5.40 8.13 -10.39
C ALA A 8 -6.93 8.22 -10.61
N GLU A 9 -7.36 8.53 -11.83
CA GLU A 9 -8.78 8.56 -12.23
C GLU A 9 -9.43 7.18 -12.13
N GLN A 10 -8.78 6.13 -12.63
CA GLN A 10 -9.28 4.76 -12.54
C GLN A 10 -9.37 4.31 -11.08
N ILE A 11 -8.35 4.62 -10.27
CA ILE A 11 -8.37 4.31 -8.83
C ILE A 11 -9.57 4.99 -8.17
N VAL A 12 -9.76 6.28 -8.42
CA VAL A 12 -10.87 7.05 -7.82
C VAL A 12 -12.22 6.51 -8.24
N GLU A 13 -12.43 6.24 -9.53
CA GLU A 13 -13.68 5.65 -10.02
C GLU A 13 -14.03 4.36 -9.26
N LYS A 14 -13.06 3.45 -9.06
CA LYS A 14 -13.28 2.20 -8.32
C LYS A 14 -13.53 2.46 -6.83
N LEU A 15 -12.81 3.39 -6.21
CA LEU A 15 -13.05 3.76 -4.81
C LEU A 15 -14.45 4.36 -4.61
N GLU A 16 -14.94 5.20 -5.53
CA GLU A 16 -16.30 5.73 -5.48
C GLU A 16 -17.35 4.61 -5.59
N ALA A 17 -17.17 3.68 -6.52
CA ALA A 17 -18.06 2.54 -6.68
C ALA A 17 -18.15 1.66 -5.42
N ILE A 18 -17.02 1.45 -4.72
CA ILE A 18 -17.01 0.74 -3.44
C ILE A 18 -17.82 1.50 -2.38
N LEU A 19 -17.59 2.81 -2.23
CA LEU A 19 -18.31 3.64 -1.26
C LEU A 19 -19.82 3.71 -1.55
N TRP A 20 -20.21 3.79 -2.83
CA TRP A 20 -21.62 3.77 -3.22
C TRP A 20 -22.27 2.42 -2.97
N SER A 21 -21.55 1.32 -3.19
CA SER A 21 -22.02 -0.03 -2.89
C SER A 21 -22.30 -0.22 -1.40
N GLU A 22 -21.38 0.23 -0.54
CA GLU A 22 -21.56 0.19 0.92
C GLU A 22 -22.81 0.98 1.33
N ALA A 23 -22.94 2.23 0.87
CA ALA A 23 -24.12 3.04 1.17
C ALA A 23 -25.43 2.48 0.59
N ALA A 24 -25.37 1.80 -0.56
CA ALA A 24 -26.54 1.15 -1.17
C ALA A 24 -27.02 -0.07 -0.36
N ALA A 25 -26.12 -0.74 0.38
CA ALA A 25 -26.48 -1.86 1.25
C ALA A 25 -27.35 -1.43 2.45
N ASP A 26 -27.25 -0.16 2.86
CA ASP A 26 -28.01 0.40 3.99
C ASP A 26 -29.41 0.91 3.59
N LEU A 27 -29.77 0.87 2.31
CA LEU A 27 -31.06 1.37 1.82
C LEU A 27 -32.23 0.45 2.21
N GLN A 28 -33.23 1.03 2.88
CA GLN A 28 -34.47 0.33 3.24
C GLN A 28 -35.52 0.47 2.12
N LEU A 29 -35.48 -0.44 1.14
CA LEU A 29 -36.26 -0.37 -0.10
C LEU A 29 -37.78 -0.17 0.10
N ASP A 30 -38.35 -0.69 1.18
CA ASP A 30 -39.79 -0.59 1.44
C ASP A 30 -40.24 0.86 1.73
N ARG A 31 -39.34 1.67 2.28
CA ARG A 31 -39.58 3.08 2.65
C ARG A 31 -39.31 4.06 1.52
N LEU A 32 -38.77 3.59 0.39
CA LEU A 32 -38.41 4.42 -0.74
C LEU A 32 -39.60 4.65 -1.68
N PRO A 33 -39.64 5.78 -2.41
CA PRO A 33 -40.72 6.06 -3.35
C PRO A 33 -40.77 5.01 -4.47
N ALA A 34 -41.97 4.76 -5.00
CA ALA A 34 -42.15 3.76 -6.06
C ALA A 34 -41.50 4.20 -7.38
N ASN A 35 -41.43 5.50 -7.64
CA ASN A 35 -40.81 6.10 -8.82
C ASN A 35 -39.89 7.23 -8.37
N GLY A 36 -38.72 7.32 -8.97
CA GLY A 36 -37.74 8.30 -8.54
C GLY A 36 -36.40 8.17 -9.24
N VAL A 37 -35.38 8.75 -8.60
CA VAL A 37 -34.01 8.78 -9.10
C VAL A 37 -33.06 8.37 -7.99
N ILE A 38 -32.13 7.46 -8.31
CA ILE A 38 -30.99 7.15 -7.45
C ILE A 38 -29.89 8.15 -7.75
N VAL A 39 -29.57 8.98 -6.76
CA VAL A 39 -28.53 10.00 -6.82
C VAL A 39 -27.29 9.49 -6.10
N ARG A 40 -26.13 9.61 -6.75
CA ARG A 40 -24.82 9.26 -6.19
C ARG A 40 -24.04 10.54 -5.93
N LEU A 41 -23.63 10.75 -4.68
CA LEU A 41 -22.84 11.91 -4.30
C LEU A 41 -21.37 11.66 -4.66
N PRO A 42 -20.67 12.62 -5.31
CA PRO A 42 -19.25 12.44 -5.63
C PRO A 42 -18.43 12.41 -4.34
N MET A 43 -17.47 11.50 -4.26
CA MET A 43 -16.67 11.24 -3.07
C MET A 43 -15.29 11.88 -3.15
N PHE A 44 -14.92 12.35 -4.34
CA PHE A 44 -13.67 13.07 -4.58
C PHE A 44 -13.88 14.36 -5.37
N ALA A 45 -12.97 15.31 -5.16
CA ALA A 45 -12.89 16.55 -5.95
C ALA A 45 -11.44 16.85 -6.31
N LEU A 46 -11.19 17.38 -7.51
CA LEU A 46 -9.87 17.78 -7.95
C LEU A 46 -9.55 19.22 -7.51
N ARG A 47 -8.49 19.39 -6.74
CA ARG A 47 -7.99 20.71 -6.31
C ARG A 47 -6.46 20.71 -6.19
N PRO A 48 -5.80 21.88 -6.34
CA PRO A 48 -4.41 22.01 -5.94
C PRO A 48 -4.25 21.76 -4.42
N PRO A 49 -3.16 21.10 -3.97
CA PRO A 49 -2.90 20.91 -2.54
C PRO A 49 -2.60 22.24 -1.84
N LYS A 50 -3.00 22.38 -0.57
CA LYS A 50 -2.65 23.52 0.30
C LYS A 50 -1.51 23.22 1.27
N MET A 51 -1.04 21.97 1.28
CA MET A 51 0.12 21.54 2.05
C MET A 51 1.28 21.11 1.13
N ASN A 52 2.48 21.00 1.70
CA ASN A 52 3.63 20.48 0.99
C ASN A 52 3.48 18.96 0.76
N VAL A 53 3.23 18.58 -0.50
CA VAL A 53 3.19 17.19 -0.98
C VAL A 53 4.43 16.82 -1.83
N GLY A 54 5.56 17.48 -1.55
CA GLY A 54 6.80 17.32 -2.29
C GLY A 54 6.74 17.99 -3.67
N ARG A 55 7.34 17.34 -4.68
CA ARG A 55 7.45 17.90 -6.04
C ARG A 55 6.10 18.23 -6.69
N LYS A 56 5.01 17.56 -6.30
CA LYS A 56 3.64 17.79 -6.83
C LYS A 56 3.09 19.17 -6.44
N ALA A 57 3.54 19.75 -5.33
CA ALA A 57 3.14 21.10 -4.94
C ALA A 57 3.73 22.17 -5.86
N LEU A 58 4.93 21.91 -6.41
CA LEU A 58 5.64 22.84 -7.30
C LEU A 58 4.98 22.93 -8.68
N THR A 59 4.37 21.83 -9.15
CA THR A 59 3.76 21.75 -10.48
C THR A 59 2.29 22.16 -10.51
N ARG A 60 1.72 22.60 -9.39
CA ARG A 60 0.28 22.92 -9.23
C ARG A 60 -0.65 21.80 -9.74
N GLN A 61 -0.19 20.54 -9.65
CA GLN A 61 -0.97 19.39 -10.09
C GLN A 61 -2.29 19.31 -9.31
N LEU A 62 -3.40 19.05 -10.00
CA LEU A 62 -4.67 18.78 -9.35
C LEU A 62 -4.60 17.40 -8.68
N LEU A 63 -4.96 17.36 -7.41
CA LEU A 63 -5.00 16.15 -6.60
C LEU A 63 -6.43 15.93 -6.08
N HIS A 64 -6.75 14.67 -5.84
CA HIS A 64 -8.05 14.29 -5.31
C HIS A 64 -8.12 14.63 -3.82
N LEU A 65 -9.16 15.38 -3.44
CA LEU A 65 -9.60 15.61 -2.07
C LEU A 65 -10.71 14.62 -1.75
N ARG A 66 -10.75 14.09 -0.52
CA ARG A 66 -11.84 13.24 -0.05
C ARG A 66 -12.99 14.10 0.46
N LEU A 67 -14.17 13.98 -0.15
CA LEU A 67 -15.39 14.65 0.29
C LEU A 67 -16.11 13.80 1.35
N GLN A 68 -16.38 14.40 2.50
CA GLN A 68 -17.17 13.80 3.57
C GLN A 68 -18.57 14.43 3.56
N TRP A 69 -19.59 13.64 3.26
CA TRP A 69 -20.97 14.10 3.24
C TRP A 69 -21.63 13.91 4.60
N ARG A 70 -22.48 14.86 5.01
CA ARG A 70 -23.30 14.75 6.23
C ARG A 70 -24.51 13.82 6.07
N THR A 71 -24.72 13.31 4.87
CA THR A 71 -25.83 12.44 4.49
C THR A 71 -25.28 11.20 3.78
N PRO A 72 -26.05 10.09 3.73
CA PRO A 72 -25.65 8.92 2.95
C PRO A 72 -25.32 9.28 1.50
N VAL A 73 -24.29 8.65 0.95
CA VAL A 73 -23.71 9.03 -0.36
C VAL A 73 -24.47 8.46 -1.55
N VAL A 74 -25.42 7.57 -1.28
CA VAL A 74 -26.46 7.15 -2.21
C VAL A 74 -27.79 7.62 -1.63
N GLN A 75 -28.55 8.36 -2.43
CA GLN A 75 -29.85 8.92 -2.07
C GLN A 75 -30.90 8.51 -3.08
N VAL A 76 -32.14 8.36 -2.63
CA VAL A 76 -33.26 8.06 -3.51
C VAL A 76 -34.30 9.17 -3.40
N LEU A 77 -34.48 9.91 -4.49
CA LEU A 77 -35.38 11.07 -4.54
C LEU A 77 -36.65 10.69 -5.30
N ALA A 78 -37.81 11.12 -4.80
CA ALA A 78 -39.05 11.07 -5.57
C ALA A 78 -38.95 12.00 -6.80
N VAL A 79 -39.73 11.71 -7.85
CA VAL A 79 -39.79 12.57 -9.04
C VAL A 79 -40.18 14.01 -8.63
N GLY A 80 -39.51 15.02 -9.21
CA GLY A 80 -39.69 16.43 -8.85
C GLY A 80 -39.09 16.86 -7.50
N ALA A 81 -38.62 15.94 -6.67
CA ALA A 81 -38.02 16.30 -5.38
C ALA A 81 -36.65 16.94 -5.56
N THR A 82 -36.31 17.84 -4.63
CA THR A 82 -34.98 18.44 -4.51
C THR A 82 -34.36 18.06 -3.17
N PHE A 83 -33.05 17.90 -3.16
CA PHE A 83 -32.29 17.49 -1.99
C PHE A 83 -30.97 18.26 -1.94
N THR A 84 -30.71 18.92 -0.82
CA THR A 84 -29.45 19.63 -0.59
C THR A 84 -28.60 18.84 0.39
N ALA A 85 -27.41 18.44 -0.06
CA ALA A 85 -26.44 17.73 0.77
C ALA A 85 -25.28 18.65 1.13
N GLU A 86 -24.87 18.59 2.38
CA GLU A 86 -23.70 19.30 2.89
C GLU A 86 -22.48 18.37 2.87
N TRP A 87 -21.33 18.94 2.51
CA TRP A 87 -20.05 18.26 2.50
C TRP A 87 -18.97 19.08 3.21
N ARG A 88 -17.94 18.37 3.67
CA ARG A 88 -16.70 18.95 4.18
C ARG A 88 -15.49 18.17 3.67
N THR A 89 -14.31 18.77 3.72
CA THR A 89 -13.04 18.08 3.46
C THR A 89 -11.90 18.73 4.24
N THR A 90 -11.05 17.86 4.81
CA THR A 90 -9.80 18.19 5.49
C THR A 90 -8.56 17.78 4.67
N SER A 91 -8.77 17.23 3.47
CA SER A 91 -7.70 16.61 2.69
C SER A 91 -6.65 17.61 2.21
N LEU A 92 -5.39 17.20 2.19
CA LEU A 92 -4.26 17.94 1.60
C LEU A 92 -4.12 19.38 2.11
N GLY A 93 -4.38 19.59 3.41
CA GLY A 93 -4.30 20.90 4.07
C GLY A 93 -5.48 21.82 3.76
N HIS A 94 -6.56 21.31 3.17
CA HIS A 94 -7.81 22.05 3.05
C HIS A 94 -8.64 21.96 4.34
N GLY A 95 -9.56 22.90 4.50
CA GLY A 95 -10.58 22.92 5.54
C GLY A 95 -11.84 23.52 4.95
N LEU A 96 -12.37 22.86 3.91
CA LEU A 96 -13.47 23.39 3.11
C LEU A 96 -14.78 22.77 3.55
N THR A 97 -15.84 23.56 3.47
CA THR A 97 -17.23 23.09 3.58
C THR A 97 -18.02 23.63 2.40
N GLY A 98 -19.13 22.98 2.10
CA GLY A 98 -20.06 23.46 1.09
C GLY A 98 -21.34 22.64 1.08
N SER A 99 -22.23 23.02 0.19
CA SER A 99 -23.44 22.27 -0.08
C SER A 99 -23.66 22.12 -1.57
N ARG A 100 -24.44 21.12 -1.97
CA ARG A 100 -24.86 20.91 -3.35
C ARG A 100 -26.31 20.47 -3.36
N THR A 101 -27.11 21.15 -4.17
CA THR A 101 -28.50 20.78 -4.41
C THR A 101 -28.58 19.87 -5.63
N PHE A 102 -29.30 18.76 -5.45
CA PHE A 102 -29.61 17.76 -6.45
C PHE A 102 -31.11 17.80 -6.69
N THR A 103 -31.51 17.82 -7.95
CA THR A 103 -32.93 17.79 -8.33
C THR A 103 -33.20 16.47 -9.02
N ALA A 104 -34.29 15.78 -8.73
CA ALA A 104 -34.60 14.50 -9.37
C ALA A 104 -34.63 14.62 -10.91
N ASP A 105 -35.08 15.77 -11.43
CA ASP A 105 -35.24 15.97 -12.87
C ASP A 105 -33.95 16.38 -13.58
N GLY A 106 -32.99 16.99 -12.86
CA GLY A 106 -31.73 17.51 -13.40
C GLY A 106 -30.46 16.86 -12.84
N ALA A 107 -30.57 15.96 -11.85
CA ALA A 107 -29.42 15.26 -11.29
C ALA A 107 -28.90 14.21 -12.28
N ILE A 108 -27.57 14.08 -12.32
CA ILE A 108 -26.89 12.94 -12.92
C ILE A 108 -27.17 11.73 -12.00
N GLY A 109 -28.29 11.07 -12.23
CA GLY A 109 -28.78 9.96 -11.43
C GLY A 109 -29.52 8.94 -12.28
N GLU A 110 -29.74 7.75 -11.71
CA GLU A 110 -30.41 6.66 -12.41
C GLU A 110 -31.90 6.66 -12.11
N ARG A 111 -32.72 6.98 -13.12
CA ARG A 111 -34.18 6.94 -13.03
C ARG A 111 -34.69 5.51 -12.91
N TYR A 112 -35.74 5.31 -12.12
CA TYR A 112 -36.44 4.03 -12.02
C TYR A 112 -37.95 4.24 -11.92
N TYR A 113 -38.68 3.21 -12.35
CA TYR A 113 -40.12 3.15 -12.42
C TYR A 113 -40.59 1.84 -11.78
N GLY A 114 -41.21 1.96 -10.60
CA GLY A 114 -41.67 0.84 -9.79
C GLY A 114 -40.58 0.20 -8.91
N ARG A 115 -41.04 -0.44 -7.82
CA ARG A 115 -40.20 -1.07 -6.80
C ARG A 115 -39.29 -2.18 -7.34
N ARG A 116 -39.74 -2.94 -8.34
CA ARG A 116 -38.91 -4.00 -8.97
C ARG A 116 -37.69 -3.44 -9.69
N GLN A 117 -37.81 -2.29 -10.36
CA GLN A 117 -36.67 -1.66 -11.02
C GLN A 117 -35.72 -1.04 -10.00
N LEU A 118 -36.25 -0.41 -8.95
CA LEU A 118 -35.45 0.09 -7.83
C LEU A 118 -34.60 -1.02 -7.22
N ALA A 119 -35.21 -2.15 -6.84
CA ALA A 119 -34.50 -3.28 -6.25
C ALA A 119 -33.37 -3.78 -7.14
N ARG A 120 -33.63 -3.96 -8.45
CA ARG A 120 -32.58 -4.39 -9.41
C ARG A 120 -31.43 -3.40 -9.51
N LYS A 121 -31.72 -2.09 -9.51
CA LYS A 121 -30.68 -1.05 -9.60
C LYS A 121 -29.85 -0.95 -8.32
N VAL A 122 -30.48 -1.03 -7.16
CA VAL A 122 -29.77 -1.06 -5.87
C VAL A 122 -28.89 -2.30 -5.79
N GLU A 123 -29.38 -3.47 -6.20
CA GLU A 123 -28.57 -4.68 -6.21
C GLU A 123 -27.40 -4.59 -7.21
N SER A 124 -27.63 -3.97 -8.39
CA SER A 124 -26.54 -3.68 -9.33
C SER A 124 -25.48 -2.75 -8.74
N LEU A 125 -25.86 -1.76 -7.92
CA LEU A 125 -24.90 -0.90 -7.23
C LEU A 125 -24.09 -1.67 -6.18
N ARG A 126 -24.75 -2.54 -5.41
CA ARG A 126 -24.09 -3.40 -4.41
C ARG A 126 -23.09 -4.36 -5.04
N HIS A 127 -23.46 -5.01 -6.14
CA HIS A 127 -22.51 -5.84 -6.90
C HIS A 127 -21.42 -5.00 -7.58
N GLY A 128 -21.74 -3.77 -7.97
CA GLY A 128 -20.79 -2.83 -8.58
C GLY A 128 -19.57 -2.57 -7.69
N GLY A 129 -19.75 -2.41 -6.38
CA GLY A 129 -18.61 -2.20 -5.47
C GLY A 129 -17.74 -3.43 -5.29
N VAL A 130 -18.33 -4.62 -5.17
CA VAL A 130 -17.58 -5.88 -5.09
C VAL A 130 -16.73 -6.08 -6.35
N ARG A 131 -17.33 -5.85 -7.53
CA ARG A 131 -16.64 -5.90 -8.81
C ARG A 131 -15.55 -4.84 -8.90
N ALA A 132 -15.83 -3.60 -8.51
CA ALA A 132 -14.86 -2.51 -8.54
C ALA A 132 -13.64 -2.79 -7.65
N ARG A 133 -13.85 -3.43 -6.50
CA ARG A 133 -12.77 -3.86 -5.60
C ARG A 133 -11.88 -4.91 -6.24
N ALA A 134 -12.48 -5.93 -6.88
CA ALA A 134 -11.74 -6.96 -7.62
C ALA A 134 -10.98 -6.38 -8.82
N GLU A 135 -11.61 -5.49 -9.60
CA GLU A 135 -10.98 -4.77 -10.70
C GLU A 135 -9.80 -3.93 -10.20
N LEU A 136 -9.94 -3.26 -9.04
CA LEU A 136 -8.88 -2.46 -8.45
C LEU A 136 -7.68 -3.31 -8.03
N LEU A 137 -7.91 -4.49 -7.44
CA LEU A 137 -6.83 -5.44 -7.12
C LEU A 137 -6.09 -5.87 -8.38
N HIS A 138 -6.81 -6.25 -9.44
CA HIS A 138 -6.19 -6.65 -10.71
C HIS A 138 -5.42 -5.49 -11.37
N LEU A 139 -5.92 -4.25 -11.29
CA LEU A 139 -5.19 -3.07 -11.77
C LEU A 139 -3.83 -2.90 -11.05
N PHE A 140 -3.73 -3.28 -9.78
CA PHE A 140 -2.47 -3.21 -9.03
C PHE A 140 -1.50 -4.35 -9.33
N GLU A 141 -1.89 -5.40 -10.03
CA GLU A 141 -1.06 -6.59 -10.24
C GLU A 141 0.26 -6.28 -10.97
N PRO A 142 0.28 -5.59 -12.13
CA PRO A 142 1.55 -5.25 -12.79
C PRO A 142 2.44 -4.36 -11.91
N PHE A 143 1.82 -3.44 -11.17
CA PHE A 143 2.54 -2.52 -10.29
C PHE A 143 3.15 -3.24 -9.08
N ALA A 144 2.43 -4.17 -8.47
CA ALA A 144 2.89 -4.96 -7.34
C ALA A 144 4.06 -5.87 -7.73
N ARG A 145 3.96 -6.54 -8.88
CA ARG A 145 5.04 -7.33 -9.48
C ARG A 145 6.31 -6.51 -9.66
N GLU A 146 6.22 -5.36 -10.33
CA GLU A 146 7.40 -4.52 -10.51
C GLU A 146 7.98 -4.04 -9.17
N GLN A 147 7.15 -3.67 -8.20
CA GLN A 147 7.67 -3.27 -6.89
C GLN A 147 8.39 -4.43 -6.18
N LEU A 148 7.92 -5.67 -6.34
CA LEU A 148 8.58 -6.87 -5.80
C LEU A 148 9.91 -7.15 -6.52
N GLU A 149 9.94 -7.17 -7.84
CA GLU A 149 11.17 -7.33 -8.63
C GLU A 149 12.19 -6.25 -8.29
N ARG A 150 11.74 -5.00 -8.19
CA ARG A 150 12.59 -3.88 -7.79
C ARG A 150 13.08 -4.01 -6.35
N ALA A 151 12.26 -4.53 -5.45
CA ALA A 151 12.68 -4.80 -4.08
C ALA A 151 13.72 -5.92 -4.01
N ASN A 152 13.51 -6.99 -4.77
CA ASN A 152 14.43 -8.11 -4.94
C ASN A 152 15.80 -7.63 -5.46
N PHE A 153 15.80 -6.91 -6.57
CA PHE A 153 17.02 -6.33 -7.14
C PHE A 153 17.69 -5.34 -6.18
N SER A 154 16.92 -4.46 -5.53
CA SER A 154 17.47 -3.48 -4.58
C SER A 154 18.12 -4.14 -3.38
N LEU A 155 17.56 -5.23 -2.85
CA LEU A 155 18.13 -5.98 -1.72
C LEU A 155 19.35 -6.79 -2.18
N SER A 156 19.28 -7.45 -3.34
CA SER A 156 20.42 -8.14 -3.95
C SER A 156 21.62 -7.20 -4.10
N SER A 157 21.40 -6.03 -4.70
CA SER A 157 22.44 -5.02 -4.92
C SER A 157 23.04 -4.52 -3.60
N GLU A 158 22.20 -4.27 -2.58
CA GLU A 158 22.63 -3.83 -1.25
C GLU A 158 23.51 -4.89 -0.55
N ILE A 159 23.12 -6.17 -0.63
CA ILE A 159 23.84 -7.30 -0.03
C ILE A 159 25.16 -7.54 -0.78
N ALA A 160 25.14 -7.55 -2.12
CA ALA A 160 26.33 -7.69 -2.94
C ALA A 160 27.34 -6.55 -2.70
N ASP A 161 26.86 -5.31 -2.59
CA ASP A 161 27.69 -4.16 -2.23
C ASP A 161 28.35 -4.32 -0.86
N PHE A 162 27.62 -4.86 0.11
CA PHE A 162 28.15 -5.13 1.43
C PHE A 162 29.25 -6.22 1.39
N HIS A 163 29.02 -7.32 0.67
CA HIS A 163 30.02 -8.40 0.54
C HIS A 163 31.28 -7.95 -0.21
N ARG A 164 31.14 -7.19 -1.29
CA ARG A 164 32.30 -6.64 -2.04
C ARG A 164 33.21 -5.77 -1.18
N ARG A 165 32.66 -5.07 -0.19
CA ARG A 165 33.43 -4.22 0.73
C ARG A 165 34.10 -5.00 1.85
N THR A 166 33.57 -6.16 2.21
CA THR A 166 34.02 -6.94 3.37
C THR A 166 34.89 -8.14 2.99
N THR A 167 34.78 -8.65 1.76
CA THR A 167 35.54 -9.81 1.29
C THR A 167 36.42 -9.43 0.09
N ALA A 168 37.75 -9.53 0.25
CA ALA A 168 38.72 -9.16 -0.79
C ALA A 168 38.66 -10.06 -2.04
N GLU A 169 38.14 -11.29 -1.88
CA GLU A 169 38.08 -12.31 -2.93
C GLU A 169 36.82 -12.22 -3.81
N SER A 170 35.79 -11.48 -3.40
CA SER A 170 34.48 -11.45 -4.06
C SER A 170 34.38 -10.40 -5.18
N ARG A 171 35.35 -10.36 -6.10
CA ARG A 171 35.33 -9.40 -7.23
C ARG A 171 34.33 -9.76 -8.33
N GLN A 172 33.75 -10.96 -8.33
CA GLN A 172 32.82 -11.46 -9.35
C GLN A 172 31.39 -11.72 -8.82
N SER A 173 30.97 -11.07 -7.72
CA SER A 173 29.58 -11.19 -7.29
C SER A 173 28.66 -10.37 -8.21
N HIS A 174 28.14 -11.03 -9.25
CA HIS A 174 27.05 -10.52 -10.05
C HIS A 174 25.80 -10.41 -9.16
N SER A 175 25.08 -9.29 -9.27
CA SER A 175 23.79 -9.11 -8.58
C SER A 175 22.73 -9.97 -9.26
N GLU A 176 22.72 -11.26 -8.96
CA GLU A 176 21.62 -12.13 -9.34
C GLU A 176 20.41 -11.86 -8.44
N ASN A 177 19.21 -12.12 -8.96
CA ASN A 177 17.98 -12.00 -8.18
C ASN A 177 18.00 -13.00 -7.01
N LEU A 178 17.59 -12.58 -5.81
CA LEU A 178 17.61 -13.46 -4.62
C LEU A 178 16.50 -14.51 -4.66
N LEU A 179 15.43 -14.19 -5.39
CA LEU A 179 14.23 -15.00 -5.56
C LEU A 179 14.06 -15.34 -7.04
N ASP A 180 13.67 -16.58 -7.32
CA ASP A 180 13.25 -17.00 -8.65
C ASP A 180 11.88 -16.41 -9.04
N ASP A 181 11.56 -16.46 -10.33
CA ASP A 181 10.33 -15.87 -10.87
C ASP A 181 9.07 -16.54 -10.28
N THR A 182 9.12 -17.85 -9.98
CA THR A 182 7.99 -18.58 -9.39
C THR A 182 7.67 -18.07 -7.98
N THR A 183 8.70 -17.79 -7.20
CA THR A 183 8.60 -17.24 -5.85
C THR A 183 8.07 -15.81 -5.89
N VAL A 184 8.52 -15.00 -6.86
CA VAL A 184 8.00 -13.65 -7.07
C VAL A 184 6.51 -13.69 -7.42
N GLU A 185 6.09 -14.58 -8.31
CA GLU A 185 4.66 -14.77 -8.68
C GLU A 185 3.78 -15.13 -7.49
N GLN A 186 4.24 -16.05 -6.65
CA GLN A 186 3.55 -16.43 -5.42
C GLN A 186 3.41 -15.22 -4.48
N MET A 187 4.48 -14.43 -4.30
CA MET A 187 4.43 -13.23 -3.47
C MET A 187 3.52 -12.14 -4.02
N VAL A 188 3.44 -11.97 -5.35
CA VAL A 188 2.48 -11.06 -5.99
C VAL A 188 1.06 -11.49 -5.61
N THR A 189 0.76 -12.78 -5.76
CA THR A 189 -0.54 -13.36 -5.43
C THR A 189 -0.90 -13.15 -3.96
N GLU A 190 0.03 -13.45 -3.04
CA GLU A 190 -0.17 -13.22 -1.60
C GLU A 190 -0.35 -11.72 -1.25
N MET A 191 0.40 -10.83 -1.91
CA MET A 191 0.26 -9.39 -1.67
C MET A 191 -1.09 -8.84 -2.14
N LEU A 192 -1.64 -9.37 -3.23
CA LEU A 192 -2.91 -8.94 -3.83
C LEU A 192 -4.13 -9.59 -3.17
N TYR A 193 -4.06 -10.88 -2.86
CA TYR A 193 -5.22 -11.65 -2.41
C TYR A 193 -5.10 -12.15 -0.97
N GLY A 194 -3.90 -12.13 -0.39
CA GLY A 194 -3.63 -12.63 0.95
C GLY A 194 -3.41 -14.14 0.98
N THR A 195 -3.36 -14.67 2.20
CA THR A 195 -3.38 -16.10 2.55
C THR A 195 -4.53 -16.35 3.52
N PRO A 196 -4.89 -17.61 3.83
CA PRO A 196 -5.91 -17.91 4.83
C PRO A 196 -5.65 -17.25 6.21
N GLU A 197 -4.37 -17.07 6.57
CA GLU A 197 -3.93 -16.51 7.84
C GLU A 197 -3.70 -14.99 7.77
N ARG A 198 -3.51 -14.44 6.56
CA ARG A 198 -3.07 -13.06 6.37
C ARG A 198 -3.88 -12.36 5.28
N ARG A 199 -4.52 -11.25 5.67
CA ARG A 199 -5.21 -10.37 4.74
C ARG A 199 -4.25 -9.72 3.72
N SER A 200 -4.72 -9.56 2.48
CA SER A 200 -4.02 -8.87 1.39
C SER A 200 -3.45 -7.50 1.80
N ASP A 201 -2.20 -7.24 1.40
CA ASP A 201 -1.54 -5.97 1.65
C ASP A 201 -2.14 -4.84 0.82
N VAL A 202 -2.47 -5.11 -0.45
CA VAL A 202 -3.10 -4.12 -1.33
C VAL A 202 -4.52 -3.82 -0.89
N ASP A 203 -5.27 -4.84 -0.49
CA ASP A 203 -6.63 -4.68 0.03
C ASP A 203 -6.68 -3.77 1.27
N ARG A 204 -5.70 -3.92 2.16
CA ARG A 204 -5.53 -2.99 3.30
C ARG A 204 -5.21 -1.56 2.88
N LEU A 205 -4.51 -1.35 1.76
CA LEU A 205 -4.25 -0.02 1.23
C LEU A 205 -5.52 0.58 0.60
N ILE A 206 -6.36 -0.26 -0.02
CA ILE A 206 -7.69 0.14 -0.50
C ILE A 206 -8.55 0.59 0.69
N ASP A 207 -8.65 -0.22 1.75
CA ASP A 207 -9.39 0.17 2.97
C ASP A 207 -8.86 1.48 3.57
N LYS A 208 -7.53 1.64 3.62
CA LYS A 208 -6.91 2.88 4.06
C LYS A 208 -7.30 4.06 3.17
N ALA A 209 -7.42 3.88 1.85
CA ALA A 209 -7.81 4.93 0.91
C ALA A 209 -9.31 5.25 0.95
N LEU A 210 -10.15 4.30 1.36
CA LEU A 210 -11.59 4.49 1.55
C LEU A 210 -11.91 5.31 2.80
N ALA A 211 -11.05 5.24 3.82
CA ALA A 211 -11.22 5.96 5.08
C ALA A 211 -11.46 7.47 4.86
N PRO A 212 -12.38 8.12 5.61
CA PRO A 212 -12.72 9.52 5.38
C PRO A 212 -11.54 10.51 5.55
N GLU A 213 -10.57 10.17 6.39
CA GLU A 213 -9.39 10.97 6.74
C GLU A 213 -8.13 10.54 5.97
N ALA A 214 -8.26 9.58 5.04
CA ALA A 214 -7.15 8.97 4.32
C ALA A 214 -6.20 9.99 3.66
N LEU A 215 -6.78 11.11 3.20
CA LEU A 215 -6.11 12.12 2.40
C LEU A 215 -5.73 13.39 3.15
N ASP A 216 -5.82 13.40 4.48
CA ASP A 216 -5.51 14.58 5.30
C ASP A 216 -4.02 14.96 5.23
N GLY A 217 -3.13 13.96 5.17
CA GLY A 217 -1.67 14.16 5.12
C GLY A 217 -0.96 13.58 3.91
N CYS A 218 -1.66 12.88 3.02
CA CYS A 218 -1.06 12.24 1.85
C CYS A 218 -2.05 12.12 0.69
N ASP A 219 -1.55 12.17 -0.54
CA ASP A 219 -2.36 11.90 -1.73
C ASP A 219 -2.46 10.39 -2.04
N LEU A 220 -3.42 10.00 -2.88
CA LEU A 220 -3.66 8.60 -3.26
C LEU A 220 -2.42 7.91 -3.88
N ASP A 221 -1.70 8.60 -4.77
CA ASP A 221 -0.48 8.03 -5.36
C ASP A 221 0.58 7.80 -4.27
N ARG A 222 0.70 8.68 -3.28
CA ARG A 222 1.58 8.41 -2.13
C ARG A 222 1.15 7.20 -1.32
N ILE A 223 -0.16 7.04 -1.03
CA ILE A 223 -0.67 5.87 -0.30
C ILE A 223 -0.29 4.58 -1.02
N PHE A 224 -0.63 4.46 -2.30
CA PHE A 224 -0.41 3.23 -3.05
C PHE A 224 1.06 3.03 -3.43
N ARG A 225 1.74 4.04 -3.98
CA ARG A 225 3.14 3.91 -4.40
C ARG A 225 4.05 3.55 -3.23
N TYR A 226 3.96 4.29 -2.13
CA TYR A 226 4.79 4.01 -0.96
C TYR A 226 4.30 2.76 -0.21
N GLY A 227 2.99 2.57 -0.11
CA GLY A 227 2.38 1.40 0.53
C GLY A 227 2.84 0.10 -0.13
N VAL A 228 2.63 -0.05 -1.44
CA VAL A 228 3.01 -1.25 -2.20
C VAL A 228 4.52 -1.46 -2.15
N TRP A 229 5.33 -0.42 -2.38
CA TRP A 229 6.79 -0.52 -2.30
C TRP A 229 7.29 -1.00 -0.94
N SER A 230 6.78 -0.40 0.15
CA SER A 230 7.17 -0.77 1.51
C SER A 230 6.81 -2.22 1.84
N ARG A 231 5.65 -2.69 1.38
CA ARG A 231 5.19 -4.07 1.56
C ARG A 231 5.99 -5.05 0.71
N ALA A 232 6.22 -4.74 -0.57
CA ALA A 232 7.07 -5.53 -1.45
C ALA A 232 8.45 -5.74 -0.85
N ARG A 233 9.10 -4.66 -0.39
CA ARG A 233 10.40 -4.74 0.27
C ARG A 233 10.36 -5.61 1.53
N SER A 234 9.36 -5.42 2.38
CA SER A 234 9.20 -6.21 3.60
C SER A 234 8.93 -7.70 3.31
N THR A 235 8.20 -8.00 2.24
CA THR A 235 7.89 -9.37 1.80
C THR A 235 9.14 -10.08 1.28
N VAL A 236 9.90 -9.46 0.36
CA VAL A 236 11.18 -10.00 -0.11
C VAL A 236 12.15 -10.18 1.05
N GLN A 237 12.27 -9.17 1.91
CA GLN A 237 13.17 -9.20 3.06
C GLN A 237 12.84 -10.36 4.01
N ARG A 238 11.55 -10.62 4.28
CA ARG A 238 11.12 -11.77 5.08
C ARG A 238 11.45 -13.09 4.39
N ALA A 239 11.23 -13.19 3.09
CA ALA A 239 11.44 -14.41 2.32
C ALA A 239 12.90 -14.86 2.30
N ILE A 240 13.83 -13.90 2.18
CA ILE A 240 15.27 -14.17 2.24
C ILE A 240 15.79 -14.30 3.69
N GLY A 241 14.93 -14.17 4.70
CA GLY A 241 15.32 -14.22 6.10
C GLY A 241 16.16 -13.03 6.60
N ASP A 242 16.25 -11.94 5.82
CA ASP A 242 16.96 -10.72 6.24
C ASP A 242 16.09 -9.96 7.27
N PRO A 243 16.60 -9.66 8.47
CA PRO A 243 15.81 -8.91 9.45
C PRO A 243 15.63 -7.46 8.99
N HIS A 244 14.52 -6.81 9.35
CA HIS A 244 14.22 -5.41 9.00
C HIS A 244 15.36 -4.41 9.34
N ILE A 245 16.15 -4.71 10.37
CA ILE A 245 17.31 -3.91 10.80
C ILE A 245 18.60 -4.18 10.01
N GLY A 246 18.61 -5.20 9.15
CA GLY A 246 19.76 -5.66 8.36
C GLY A 246 20.47 -4.54 7.60
N PRO A 247 19.75 -3.67 6.86
CA PRO A 247 20.38 -2.55 6.15
C PRO A 247 21.17 -1.61 7.06
N LYS A 248 20.69 -1.36 8.29
CA LYS A 248 21.41 -0.51 9.25
C LYS A 248 22.68 -1.19 9.76
N ILE A 249 22.60 -2.49 10.04
CA ILE A 249 23.74 -3.30 10.51
C ILE A 249 24.82 -3.38 9.43
N ARG A 250 24.46 -3.70 8.19
CA ARG A 250 25.39 -3.72 7.04
C ARG A 250 26.02 -2.36 6.79
N LYS A 251 25.26 -1.26 6.93
CA LYS A 251 25.79 0.10 6.83
C LYS A 251 26.75 0.46 7.97
N LEU A 252 26.50 -0.02 9.19
CA LEU A 252 27.37 0.17 10.33
C LEU A 252 28.71 -0.54 10.13
N VAL A 253 28.67 -1.82 9.74
CA VAL A 253 29.87 -2.62 9.46
C VAL A 253 30.62 -2.09 8.24
N GLY A 254 29.93 -1.69 7.18
CA GLY A 254 30.57 -1.13 5.98
C GLY A 254 31.33 0.18 6.19
N LYS A 255 31.25 0.80 7.37
CA LYS A 255 32.02 2.01 7.75
C LYS A 255 33.23 1.72 8.64
N SER A 256 33.44 0.48 9.07
CA SER A 256 34.49 0.14 10.03
C SER A 256 35.10 -1.20 9.68
N ALA A 257 36.42 -1.24 9.52
CA ALA A 257 37.11 -2.48 9.23
C ALA A 257 37.05 -3.42 10.44
N ASN A 258 36.77 -4.70 10.18
CA ASN A 258 37.01 -5.82 11.11
C ASN A 258 36.30 -5.74 12.48
N LEU A 259 35.02 -5.33 12.51
CA LEU A 259 34.24 -5.44 13.75
C LEU A 259 33.81 -6.88 14.02
N THR A 260 34.02 -7.34 15.25
CA THR A 260 33.41 -8.56 15.77
C THR A 260 31.90 -8.35 15.97
N TYR A 261 31.12 -9.44 16.00
CA TYR A 261 29.68 -9.35 16.25
C TYR A 261 29.33 -8.64 17.57
N ALA A 262 30.10 -8.85 18.64
CA ALA A 262 29.90 -8.19 19.92
C ALA A 262 30.08 -6.66 19.81
N GLU A 263 31.13 -6.22 19.12
CA GLU A 263 31.38 -4.80 18.86
C GLU A 263 30.31 -4.18 17.95
N VAL A 264 29.81 -4.92 16.96
CA VAL A 264 28.68 -4.47 16.13
C VAL A 264 27.43 -4.23 16.99
N ILE A 265 27.10 -5.15 17.90
CA ILE A 265 25.94 -5.04 18.77
C ILE A 265 26.07 -3.84 19.71
N GLU A 266 27.22 -3.70 20.35
CA GLU A 266 27.49 -2.61 21.28
C GLU A 266 27.38 -1.26 20.58
N ARG A 267 28.06 -1.11 19.44
CA ARG A 267 28.02 0.12 18.66
C ARG A 267 26.62 0.42 18.09
N TYR A 268 25.87 -0.61 17.71
CA TYR A 268 24.48 -0.44 17.28
C TYR A 268 23.60 0.11 18.41
N ARG A 269 23.72 -0.43 19.64
CA ARG A 269 22.96 0.03 20.81
C ARG A 269 23.29 1.47 21.19
N GLN A 270 24.56 1.87 21.06
CA GLN A 270 24.98 3.25 21.27
C GLN A 270 24.33 4.21 20.25
N LEU A 271 24.23 3.81 18.99
CA LEU A 271 23.59 4.61 17.93
C LEU A 271 22.05 4.60 17.98
N TYR A 272 21.46 3.50 18.46
CA TYR A 272 20.03 3.25 18.48
C TYR A 272 19.57 2.69 19.85
N PRO A 273 19.62 3.50 20.93
CA PRO A 273 19.40 3.02 22.30
C PRO A 273 17.99 2.50 22.58
N ARG A 274 17.01 2.83 21.72
CA ARG A 274 15.62 2.36 21.82
C ARG A 274 15.38 1.06 21.05
N GLU A 275 16.36 0.57 20.30
CA GLU A 275 16.23 -0.64 19.49
C GLU A 275 17.02 -1.80 20.11
N HIS A 276 16.35 -2.93 20.33
CA HIS A 276 17.02 -4.14 20.80
C HIS A 276 17.59 -4.95 19.63
N LEU A 277 18.92 -5.11 19.63
CA LEU A 277 19.65 -5.99 18.73
C LEU A 277 20.13 -7.24 19.50
N SER A 278 19.64 -8.40 19.07
CA SER A 278 20.08 -9.72 19.55
C SER A 278 21.18 -10.25 18.64
N TRP A 279 22.02 -11.14 19.19
CA TRP A 279 23.05 -11.84 18.44
C TRP A 279 22.52 -12.51 17.18
N GLU A 280 21.42 -13.27 17.29
CA GLU A 280 20.80 -13.98 16.18
C GLU A 280 20.39 -13.04 15.03
N ARG A 281 19.83 -11.86 15.34
CA ARG A 281 19.48 -10.87 14.31
C ARG A 281 20.70 -10.24 13.67
N THR A 282 21.80 -10.06 14.42
CA THR A 282 23.07 -9.61 13.88
C THR A 282 23.65 -10.63 12.90
N VAL A 283 23.67 -11.91 13.28
CA VAL A 283 24.12 -13.00 12.41
C VAL A 283 23.27 -13.05 11.14
N LYS A 284 21.94 -13.11 11.26
CA LYS A 284 21.03 -13.12 10.09
C LYS A 284 21.22 -11.92 9.16
N ALA A 285 21.47 -10.73 9.71
CA ALA A 285 21.70 -9.51 8.92
C ALA A 285 23.02 -9.52 8.11
N LEU A 286 24.06 -10.15 8.66
CA LEU A 286 25.41 -10.19 8.08
C LEU A 286 25.63 -11.44 7.21
N SER A 287 24.87 -12.50 7.47
CA SER A 287 24.87 -13.77 6.74
C SER A 287 23.67 -13.91 5.79
N ALA A 288 22.95 -12.82 5.49
CA ALA A 288 21.78 -12.85 4.62
C ALA A 288 22.12 -13.57 3.30
N PRO A 289 21.28 -14.53 2.85
CA PRO A 289 21.64 -15.46 1.79
C PRO A 289 21.96 -14.72 0.48
N LEU A 290 22.99 -15.22 -0.19
CA LEU A 290 23.25 -14.93 -1.59
C LEU A 290 22.20 -15.67 -2.47
N PRO A 291 22.08 -15.30 -3.75
CA PRO A 291 21.18 -15.96 -4.71
C PRO A 291 21.27 -17.51 -4.65
N GLN A 292 20.15 -18.16 -4.97
CA GLN A 292 19.93 -19.61 -4.84
C GLN A 292 21.16 -20.46 -5.20
N GLY A 293 21.60 -21.31 -4.26
CA GLY A 293 22.74 -22.23 -4.44
C GLY A 293 24.07 -21.78 -3.82
N GLN A 294 24.17 -20.55 -3.30
CA GLN A 294 25.35 -20.07 -2.57
C GLN A 294 25.06 -19.87 -1.08
N THR A 295 25.32 -20.89 -0.28
CA THR A 295 25.53 -20.72 1.17
C THR A 295 27.00 -20.41 1.42
N PHE A 296 27.31 -19.24 1.97
CA PHE A 296 28.66 -18.96 2.47
C PHE A 296 28.97 -19.85 3.68
N THR A 297 29.90 -20.78 3.50
CA THR A 297 30.47 -21.63 4.57
C THR A 297 31.24 -20.83 5.62
N TRP A 298 31.67 -19.60 5.33
CA TRP A 298 32.46 -18.80 6.28
C TRP A 298 31.71 -18.42 7.56
N ALA A 299 30.38 -18.25 7.49
CA ALA A 299 29.58 -18.05 8.68
C ALA A 299 29.66 -19.30 9.59
N ALA A 300 29.48 -20.50 9.05
CA ALA A 300 29.55 -21.73 9.84
C ALA A 300 30.95 -22.03 10.40
N GLU A 301 32.02 -21.85 9.61
CA GLU A 301 33.39 -22.20 10.01
C GLU A 301 34.03 -21.21 10.98
N VAL A 302 33.65 -19.93 10.96
CA VAL A 302 34.10 -18.95 11.96
C VAL A 302 33.22 -18.94 13.22
N LEU A 303 31.96 -19.43 13.14
CA LEU A 303 30.99 -19.39 14.24
C LEU A 303 31.05 -20.56 15.24
N GLU A 304 31.71 -21.69 14.94
CA GLU A 304 31.86 -22.77 15.94
C GLU A 304 32.88 -22.44 17.05
N ARG A 305 33.71 -21.40 16.91
CA ARG A 305 34.78 -21.11 17.89
C ARG A 305 34.36 -20.33 19.14
N GLN A 306 33.26 -19.57 19.15
CA GLN A 306 33.00 -18.63 20.25
C GLN A 306 32.05 -19.06 21.39
N PRO A 307 31.09 -20.00 21.26
CA PRO A 307 30.30 -20.40 22.43
C PRO A 307 31.08 -21.27 23.42
N ARG A 308 32.14 -21.95 22.97
CA ARG A 308 32.92 -22.89 23.81
C ARG A 308 34.05 -22.22 24.59
N GLU A 309 34.62 -21.13 24.09
CA GLU A 309 35.72 -20.42 24.78
C GLU A 309 35.24 -19.41 25.83
N ALA A 310 33.98 -18.95 25.78
CA ALA A 310 33.40 -18.07 26.80
C ALA A 310 32.83 -18.81 28.02
N ALA A 311 32.85 -20.15 28.00
CA ALA A 311 32.39 -21.02 29.09
C ALA A 311 33.54 -21.82 29.74
N ALA A 312 34.80 -21.47 29.46
CA ALA A 312 36.01 -22.04 30.04
C ALA A 312 36.73 -21.00 30.92
#